data_AF-A0A3D5KKL6-F1
#
_entry.id   AF-A0A3D5KKL6-F1
#
_cell.length_a   1.000
_cell.length_b   1.000
_cell.length_c   1.000
_cell.angle_alpha   90.00
_cell.angle_beta   90.00
_cell.angle_gamma   90.00
#
_symmetry.space_group_name_H-M   'P 1'
#
loop_
_entity.id
_entity.type
_entity.pdbx_description
1 polymer ?
#
loop_
_entity_poly.entity_id
_entity_poly.type
_entity_poly.pdbx_seq_one_letter_code
_entity_poly.pdbx_strand_id
1 'polypeptide(L)'
;MADLVSRLAAYFCSYAEISDITGMEIPELQKNFGKIIKKNWANVKVNIRQKQLKKGLEDGDTRMLVWLGKQYLGQSDKVQTYLEAEINQTIKIGWADEPESFVASGTSIIETQIERKTIEQLNNEVGGNFREVMSDQLSAAVSDESAKDVADVQG
;
A
#
# COMPACT_ATOMS: atom_id res chain seq x y z
N MET A 1 -32.29 19.26 26.66
CA MET A 1 -30.84 19.03 26.47
C MET A 1 -30.53 18.02 25.37
N ALA A 2 -31.08 16.80 25.43
CA ALA A 2 -30.80 15.74 24.44
C ALA A 2 -31.08 16.15 22.98
N ASP A 3 -32.14 16.92 22.73
CA ASP A 3 -32.49 17.42 21.39
C ASP A 3 -31.41 18.35 20.80
N LEU A 4 -30.88 19.28 21.59
CA LEU A 4 -29.82 20.19 21.17
C LEU A 4 -28.56 19.41 20.76
N VAL A 5 -28.13 18.46 21.61
CA VAL A 5 -26.97 17.61 21.33
C VAL A 5 -27.20 16.77 20.07
N SER A 6 -28.41 16.24 19.87
CA SER A 6 -28.76 15.49 18.66
C SER A 6 -28.67 16.35 17.40
N ARG A 7 -29.17 17.60 17.46
CA ARG A 7 -29.09 18.54 16.33
C ARG A 7 -27.65 18.93 16.01
N LEU A 8 -26.82 19.24 17.01
CA LEU A 8 -25.39 19.53 16.81
C LEU A 8 -24.65 18.32 16.21
N ALA A 9 -24.91 17.12 16.72
CA ALA A 9 -24.33 15.91 16.16
C ALA A 9 -24.79 15.63 14.71
N ALA A 10 -26.02 16.01 14.34
CA ALA A 10 -26.51 15.92 12.97
C ALA A 10 -25.78 16.88 12.00
N TYR A 11 -25.11 17.92 12.50
CA TYR A 11 -24.20 18.78 11.74
C TYR A 11 -22.74 18.30 11.79
N PHE A 12 -22.49 17.10 12.31
CA PHE A 12 -21.15 16.52 12.42
C PHE A 12 -20.21 17.27 13.37
N CYS A 13 -20.75 18.08 14.29
CA CYS A 13 -19.96 18.72 15.34
C CYS A 13 -19.25 17.68 16.21
N SER A 14 -18.01 17.98 16.58
CA SER A 14 -17.14 17.23 17.47
C SER A 14 -17.57 17.36 18.94
N TYR A 15 -17.02 16.50 19.81
CA TYR A 15 -17.30 16.58 21.25
C TYR A 15 -16.88 17.93 21.86
N ALA A 16 -15.80 18.55 21.36
CA ALA A 16 -15.33 19.85 21.83
C ALA A 16 -16.31 20.97 21.46
N GLU A 17 -16.73 21.03 20.19
CA GLU A 17 -17.70 22.05 19.74
C GLU A 17 -19.04 21.91 20.46
N ILE A 18 -19.49 20.68 20.72
CA ILE A 18 -20.71 20.45 21.48
C ILE A 18 -20.49 20.90 22.93
N SER A 19 -19.34 20.62 23.54
CA SER A 19 -18.99 21.05 24.90
C SER A 19 -19.01 22.58 25.02
N ASP A 20 -18.39 23.30 24.10
CA ASP A 20 -18.35 24.76 24.09
C ASP A 20 -19.74 25.40 24.01
N ILE A 21 -20.65 24.81 23.23
CA ILE A 21 -22.03 25.32 23.07
C ILE A 21 -22.92 24.94 24.26
N THR A 22 -22.72 23.75 24.82
CA THR A 22 -23.59 23.20 25.86
C THR A 22 -23.13 23.53 27.28
N GLY A 23 -21.87 23.94 27.46
CA GLY A 23 -21.23 24.13 28.76
C GLY A 23 -20.96 22.83 29.53
N MET A 24 -21.16 21.67 28.90
CA MET A 24 -20.92 20.37 29.53
C MET A 24 -19.48 19.92 29.32
N GLU A 25 -18.89 19.29 30.31
CA GLU A 25 -17.58 18.66 30.12
C GLU A 25 -17.66 17.46 29.16
N ILE A 26 -16.62 17.27 28.36
CA ILE A 26 -16.54 16.19 27.36
C ILE A 26 -16.80 14.79 27.94
N PRO A 27 -16.26 14.40 29.11
CA PRO A 27 -16.50 13.07 29.69
C PRO A 27 -17.98 12.83 30.01
N GLU A 28 -18.65 13.86 30.51
CA GLU A 28 -20.09 13.80 30.82
C GLU A 28 -20.92 13.65 29.53
N LEU A 29 -20.54 14.38 28.48
CA LEU A 29 -21.18 14.29 27.17
C LEU A 29 -21.05 12.88 26.57
N GLN A 30 -19.88 12.26 26.68
CA GLN A 30 -19.64 10.91 26.20
C GLN A 30 -20.46 9.86 26.96
N LYS A 31 -20.53 9.99 28.29
CA LYS A 31 -21.29 9.08 29.15
C LYS A 31 -22.79 9.17 28.90
N ASN A 32 -23.34 10.39 28.85
CA ASN A 32 -24.79 10.62 28.80
C ASN A 32 -25.35 10.65 27.38
N PHE A 33 -24.59 11.17 26.40
CA PHE A 33 -25.07 11.40 25.03
C PHE A 33 -24.26 10.68 23.94
N GLY A 34 -23.21 9.93 24.30
CA GLY A 34 -22.33 9.28 23.32
C GLY A 34 -23.06 8.36 22.32
N LYS A 35 -24.12 7.67 22.75
CA LYS A 35 -24.95 6.84 21.85
C LYS A 35 -25.69 7.68 20.79
N ILE A 36 -26.28 8.80 21.22
CA ILE A 36 -27.04 9.71 20.35
C ILE A 36 -26.09 10.37 19.34
N ILE A 37 -24.93 10.83 19.81
CA ILE A 37 -23.92 11.49 18.96
C ILE A 37 -23.42 10.51 17.90
N LYS A 38 -22.99 9.31 18.30
CA LYS A 38 -22.52 8.27 17.37
C LYS A 38 -23.57 7.87 16.34
N LYS A 39 -24.84 7.74 16.75
CA LYS A 39 -25.96 7.44 15.84
C LYS A 39 -26.13 8.54 14.79
N ASN A 40 -26.16 9.81 15.21
CA ASN A 40 -26.31 10.93 14.28
C ASN A 40 -25.11 11.04 13.32
N TRP A 41 -23.89 10.87 13.80
CA TRP A 41 -22.71 10.83 12.90
C TRP A 41 -22.78 9.71 11.87
N ALA A 42 -23.24 8.52 12.26
CA ALA A 42 -23.45 7.43 11.30
C ALA A 42 -24.48 7.82 10.23
N ASN A 43 -25.60 8.41 10.62
CA ASN A 43 -26.63 8.91 9.70
C ASN A 43 -26.08 9.98 8.75
N VAL A 44 -25.29 10.93 9.27
CA VAL A 44 -24.65 11.97 8.43
C VAL A 44 -23.73 11.34 7.39
N LYS A 45 -22.91 10.35 7.77
CA LYS A 45 -22.04 9.64 6.83
C LYS A 45 -22.86 8.92 5.74
N VAL A 46 -24.00 8.33 6.06
CA VAL A 46 -24.91 7.73 5.07
C VAL A 46 -25.45 8.79 4.12
N ASN A 47 -25.95 9.90 4.65
CA ASN A 47 -26.50 11.00 3.85
C ASN A 47 -25.46 11.63 2.92
N ILE A 48 -24.21 11.79 3.39
CA ILE A 48 -23.11 12.28 2.56
C ILE A 48 -22.85 11.32 1.41
N ARG A 49 -22.76 10.01 1.66
CA ARG A 49 -22.56 9.01 0.59
C ARG A 49 -23.70 9.02 -0.42
N GLN A 50 -24.94 9.10 0.04
CA GLN A 50 -26.10 9.22 -0.86
C GLN A 50 -26.01 10.46 -1.74
N LYS A 51 -25.67 11.62 -1.17
CA LYS A 51 -25.49 12.86 -1.93
C LYS A 51 -24.33 12.79 -2.91
N GLN A 52 -23.21 12.18 -2.52
CA GLN A 52 -22.05 11.97 -3.40
C GLN A 52 -22.40 11.05 -4.57
N LEU A 53 -23.11 9.94 -4.31
CA LEU A 53 -23.58 9.02 -5.34
C LEU A 53 -24.54 9.72 -6.30
N LYS A 54 -25.54 10.45 -5.78
CA LYS A 54 -26.46 11.23 -6.59
C LYS A 54 -25.71 12.22 -7.49
N LYS A 55 -24.81 13.00 -6.91
CA LYS A 55 -24.06 14.03 -7.63
C LYS A 55 -23.15 13.45 -8.71
N GLY A 56 -22.54 12.29 -8.47
CA GLY A 56 -21.71 11.61 -9.45
C GLY A 56 -22.54 10.98 -10.57
N LEU A 57 -23.59 10.22 -10.22
CA LEU A 57 -24.33 9.38 -11.15
C LEU A 57 -25.45 10.10 -11.90
N GLU A 58 -26.17 11.02 -11.24
CA GLU A 58 -27.29 11.75 -11.83
C GLU A 58 -26.84 13.11 -12.39
N ASP A 59 -26.13 13.90 -11.58
CA ASP A 59 -25.71 15.25 -11.99
C ASP A 59 -24.46 15.23 -12.90
N GLY A 60 -23.77 14.09 -12.98
CA GLY A 60 -22.62 13.88 -13.87
C GLY A 60 -21.33 14.58 -13.42
N ASP A 61 -21.16 14.90 -12.14
CA ASP A 61 -19.94 15.54 -11.64
C ASP A 61 -18.72 14.62 -11.82
N THR A 62 -17.89 14.93 -12.82
CA THR A 62 -16.70 14.14 -13.19
C THR A 62 -15.73 13.99 -12.03
N ARG A 63 -15.53 15.03 -11.22
CA ARG A 63 -14.63 14.97 -10.06
C ARG A 63 -15.15 13.98 -9.03
N MET A 64 -16.47 13.96 -8.81
CA MET A 64 -17.11 13.02 -7.91
C MET A 64 -17.00 11.58 -8.44
N LEU A 65 -17.19 11.37 -9.75
CA LEU A 65 -17.01 10.07 -10.38
C LEU A 65 -15.58 9.54 -10.24
N VAL A 66 -14.56 10.39 -10.45
CA VAL A 66 -13.15 10.04 -10.21
C VAL A 66 -12.92 9.68 -8.74
N TRP A 67 -13.47 10.45 -7.81
CA TRP A 67 -13.35 10.15 -6.37
C TRP A 67 -14.01 8.81 -6.01
N LEU A 68 -15.22 8.55 -6.50
CA LEU A 68 -15.92 7.27 -6.29
C LEU A 68 -15.16 6.10 -6.93
N GLY A 69 -14.59 6.30 -8.11
CA GLY A 69 -13.71 5.34 -8.78
C GLY A 69 -12.51 4.97 -7.92
N LYS A 70 -11.88 5.95 -7.27
CA LYS A 70 -10.78 5.69 -6.32
C LYS A 70 -11.25 4.92 -5.09
N GLN A 71 -12.35 5.34 -4.47
CA GLN A 71 -12.82 4.76 -3.20
C GLN A 71 -13.40 3.35 -3.34
N TYR A 72 -14.13 3.09 -4.43
CA TYR A 72 -14.93 1.86 -4.58
C TYR A 72 -14.47 0.93 -5.71
N LEU A 73 -13.68 1.42 -6.67
CA LEU A 73 -13.24 0.64 -7.84
C LEU A 73 -11.71 0.42 -7.87
N GLY A 74 -10.98 0.82 -6.83
CA GLY A 74 -9.53 0.60 -6.72
C GLY A 74 -8.69 1.43 -7.69
N GLN A 75 -9.24 2.50 -8.26
CA GLN A 75 -8.48 3.40 -9.12
C GLN A 75 -7.42 4.17 -8.32
N SER A 76 -6.22 4.30 -8.86
CA SER A 76 -5.10 5.03 -8.24
C SER A 76 -4.52 6.05 -9.21
N ASP A 77 -3.92 7.12 -8.67
CA ASP A 77 -3.16 8.06 -9.50
C ASP A 77 -1.82 7.43 -9.85
N LYS A 78 -1.46 7.47 -11.14
CA LYS A 78 -0.11 7.10 -11.59
C LYS A 78 0.79 8.32 -11.45
N VAL A 79 1.76 8.26 -10.55
CA VAL A 79 2.81 9.28 -10.44
C VAL A 79 4.07 8.73 -11.11
N GLN A 80 4.44 9.29 -12.26
CA GLN A 80 5.75 9.01 -12.88
C GLN A 80 6.77 9.96 -12.26
N THR A 81 7.74 9.38 -11.55
CA THR A 81 8.87 10.13 -10.99
C THR A 81 10.06 9.91 -11.91
N TYR A 82 10.54 10.96 -12.57
CA TYR A 82 11.80 10.93 -13.30
C TYR A 82 12.90 11.25 -12.30
N LEU A 83 13.75 10.26 -12.01
CA LEU A 83 15.00 10.49 -11.29
C LEU A 83 16.03 10.96 -12.31
N GLU A 84 16.34 12.25 -12.31
CA GLU A 84 17.48 12.77 -13.04
C GLU A 84 18.75 12.29 -12.33
N ALA A 85 19.35 11.21 -12.85
CA ALA A 85 20.69 10.83 -12.43
C ALA A 85 21.68 11.81 -13.08
N GLU A 86 22.30 12.68 -12.29
CA GLU A 86 23.47 13.44 -12.73
C GLU A 86 24.60 12.45 -13.05
N ILE A 87 24.79 12.16 -14.34
CA ILE A 87 25.94 11.40 -14.83
C ILE A 87 27.16 12.31 -14.74
N ASN A 88 27.76 12.43 -13.56
CA ASN A 88 29.09 13.04 -13.38
C ASN A 88 30.18 12.06 -13.84
N GLN A 89 30.17 11.69 -15.12
CA GLN A 89 31.33 11.05 -15.73
C GLN A 89 32.32 12.15 -16.10
N THR A 90 33.36 12.29 -15.28
CA THR A 90 34.56 13.03 -15.70
C THR A 90 35.21 12.26 -16.84
N ILE A 91 34.89 12.66 -18.08
CA ILE A 91 35.60 12.17 -19.26
C ILE A 91 37.01 12.78 -19.19
N LYS A 92 38.00 12.01 -18.75
CA LYS A 92 39.40 12.37 -18.96
C LYS A 92 39.69 12.23 -20.46
N ILE A 93 39.59 13.34 -21.17
CA ILE A 93 40.06 13.44 -22.55
C ILE A 93 41.59 13.45 -22.47
N GLY A 94 42.20 12.26 -22.63
CA GLY A 94 43.63 12.18 -22.88
C GLY A 94 43.90 12.65 -24.29
N TRP A 95 44.58 13.79 -24.44
CA TRP A 95 45.17 14.14 -25.73
C TRP A 95 46.35 13.18 -25.94
N ALA A 96 46.16 12.19 -26.82
CA ALA A 96 47.25 11.38 -27.34
C ALA A 96 47.58 11.92 -28.73
N ASP A 97 48.78 12.48 -28.88
CA ASP A 97 49.38 12.61 -30.20
C ASP A 97 49.54 11.19 -30.79
N GLU A 98 49.15 11.04 -32.06
CA GLU A 98 49.15 9.84 -32.93
C GLU A 98 47.86 8.97 -32.96
N PRO A 99 47.19 8.85 -34.15
CA PRO A 99 45.92 8.17 -34.31
C PRO A 99 46.10 6.72 -34.79
N GLU A 100 46.03 5.74 -33.90
CA GLU A 100 45.78 4.37 -34.31
C GLU A 100 44.43 3.85 -33.80
N SER A 101 43.70 3.25 -34.73
CA SER A 101 42.28 2.96 -34.72
C SER A 101 41.80 2.24 -33.45
N PHE A 102 40.93 2.92 -32.69
CA PHE A 102 40.12 2.25 -31.67
C PHE A 102 38.67 2.68 -31.79
N VAL A 103 37.92 1.98 -32.64
CA VAL A 103 36.46 2.01 -32.63
C VAL A 103 35.98 1.01 -31.59
N ALA A 104 35.93 1.42 -30.32
CA ALA A 104 35.18 0.67 -29.33
C ALA A 104 33.70 1.04 -29.41
N SER A 105 32.94 0.09 -29.93
CA SER A 105 31.51 -0.10 -29.69
C SER A 105 31.16 0.16 -28.22
N GLY A 106 30.70 1.38 -27.93
CA GLY A 106 30.37 1.85 -26.59
C GLY A 106 28.98 1.45 -26.09
N THR A 107 28.20 0.68 -26.86
CA THR A 107 26.79 0.39 -26.52
C THR A 107 26.56 -1.02 -25.95
N SER A 108 27.59 -1.85 -25.78
CA SER A 108 27.37 -3.26 -25.38
C SER A 108 27.64 -3.61 -23.91
N ILE A 109 28.20 -2.72 -23.09
CA ILE A 109 28.70 -3.13 -21.75
C ILE A 109 27.69 -2.81 -20.63
N ILE A 110 26.85 -1.78 -20.79
CA ILE A 110 25.96 -1.33 -19.72
C ILE A 110 24.66 -2.17 -19.68
N GLU A 111 24.02 -2.42 -20.83
CA GLU A 111 22.78 -3.23 -20.90
C GLU A 111 23.00 -4.67 -20.39
N THR A 112 24.11 -5.31 -20.77
CA THR A 112 24.40 -6.70 -20.38
C THR A 112 24.83 -6.86 -18.92
N GLN A 113 25.19 -5.79 -18.20
CA GLN A 113 25.57 -5.89 -16.79
C GLN A 113 24.40 -5.67 -15.83
N ILE A 114 23.42 -4.84 -16.21
CA ILE A 114 22.21 -4.62 -15.41
C ILE A 114 21.38 -5.90 -15.38
N GLU A 115 21.16 -6.53 -16.53
CA GLU A 115 20.41 -7.79 -16.61
C GLU A 115 21.08 -8.92 -15.82
N ARG A 116 22.42 -9.02 -15.85
CA ARG A 116 23.14 -10.05 -15.09
C ARG A 116 23.02 -9.89 -13.58
N LYS A 117 23.12 -8.65 -13.04
CA LYS A 117 22.95 -8.41 -11.60
C LYS A 117 21.51 -8.68 -11.14
N THR A 118 20.52 -8.30 -11.94
CA THR A 118 19.11 -8.55 -11.62
C THR A 118 18.79 -10.05 -11.65
N ILE A 119 19.32 -10.81 -12.61
CA ILE A 119 19.12 -12.26 -12.70
C ILE A 119 19.83 -12.99 -11.54
N GLU A 120 21.02 -12.56 -11.15
CA GLU A 120 21.76 -13.14 -10.01
C GLU A 120 21.08 -12.86 -8.67
N GLN A 121 20.50 -11.67 -8.49
CA GLN A 121 19.65 -11.33 -7.34
C GLN A 121 18.39 -12.18 -7.30
N LEU A 122 17.68 -12.34 -8.42
CA LEU A 122 16.49 -13.18 -8.51
C LEU A 122 16.82 -14.67 -8.27
N ASN A 123 17.96 -15.17 -8.76
CA ASN A 123 18.38 -16.55 -8.50
C ASN A 123 18.77 -16.78 -7.04
N ASN A 124 19.33 -15.79 -6.33
CA ASN A 124 19.60 -15.90 -4.90
C ASN A 124 18.31 -15.86 -4.07
N GLU A 125 17.33 -15.03 -4.44
CA GLU A 125 16.04 -14.94 -3.76
C GLU A 125 15.12 -16.14 -4.01
N VAL A 126 15.08 -16.66 -5.24
CA VAL A 126 14.26 -17.83 -5.61
C VAL A 126 14.97 -19.15 -5.25
N GLY A 127 16.30 -19.22 -5.41
CA GLY A 127 17.10 -20.42 -5.16
C GLY A 127 17.38 -20.68 -3.67
N GLY A 128 17.47 -19.63 -2.85
CA GLY A 128 17.62 -19.75 -1.40
C GLY A 128 16.39 -20.37 -0.74
N ASN A 129 15.20 -19.93 -1.16
CA ASN A 129 13.94 -20.37 -0.56
C ASN A 129 13.54 -21.79 -0.98
N PHE A 130 13.87 -22.24 -2.19
CA PHE A 130 13.48 -23.57 -2.66
C PHE A 130 14.33 -24.70 -2.06
N ARG A 131 15.64 -24.50 -1.84
CA ARG A 131 16.51 -25.54 -1.27
C ARG A 131 16.27 -25.75 0.23
N GLU A 132 16.01 -24.68 0.97
CA GLU A 132 15.71 -24.72 2.41
C GLU A 132 14.33 -25.34 2.66
N VAL A 133 13.30 -24.92 1.91
CA VAL A 133 11.96 -25.53 1.98
C VAL A 133 11.99 -27.01 1.58
N MET A 134 12.78 -27.40 0.59
CA MET A 134 12.86 -28.79 0.15
C MET A 134 13.70 -29.67 1.10
N SER A 135 14.72 -29.15 1.79
CA SER A 135 15.43 -29.90 2.85
C SER A 135 14.56 -30.09 4.09
N ASP A 136 13.75 -29.10 4.44
CA ASP A 136 12.82 -29.19 5.57
C ASP A 136 11.69 -30.19 5.27
N GLN A 137 11.17 -30.21 4.05
CA GLN A 137 10.16 -31.18 3.63
C GLN A 137 10.71 -32.61 3.51
N LEU A 138 11.96 -32.79 3.05
CA LEU A 138 12.60 -34.11 2.99
C LEU A 138 12.99 -34.63 4.39
N SER A 139 13.47 -33.78 5.30
CA SER A 139 13.78 -34.20 6.68
C SER A 139 12.54 -34.54 7.49
N ALA A 140 11.42 -33.84 7.26
CA ALA A 140 10.13 -34.17 7.84
C ALA A 140 9.59 -35.52 7.31
N ALA A 141 9.69 -35.78 6.00
CA ALA A 141 9.23 -37.03 5.40
C ALA A 141 10.05 -38.26 5.86
N VAL A 142 11.38 -38.13 5.96
CA VAL A 142 12.27 -39.20 6.45
C VAL A 142 12.01 -39.54 7.94
N SER A 143 11.59 -38.55 8.73
CA SER A 143 11.23 -38.76 10.14
C SER A 143 9.92 -39.54 10.29
N ASP A 144 8.91 -39.22 9.48
CA ASP A 144 7.58 -39.87 9.51
C ASP A 144 7.58 -41.30 8.93
N GLU A 145 8.45 -41.58 7.96
CA GLU A 145 8.56 -42.91 7.34
C GLU A 145 9.27 -43.91 8.29
N SER A 146 10.27 -43.46 9.04
CA SER A 146 10.92 -44.28 10.08
C SER A 146 10.00 -44.64 11.26
N ALA A 147 8.96 -43.82 11.53
CA ALA A 147 7.99 -44.07 12.59
C ALA A 147 6.90 -45.08 12.18
N LYS A 148 6.64 -45.23 10.88
CA LYS A 148 5.66 -46.19 10.35
C LYS A 148 6.23 -47.60 10.24
N ASP A 149 7.50 -47.73 9.84
CA ASP A 149 8.15 -49.04 9.72
C ASP A 149 8.39 -49.72 11.08
N VAL A 150 8.44 -48.96 12.18
CA VAL A 150 8.52 -49.51 13.55
C VAL A 150 7.15 -49.96 14.06
N ALA A 151 6.06 -49.37 13.56
CA ALA A 151 4.69 -49.72 13.98
C ALA A 151 4.16 -51.01 13.33
N ASP A 152 4.63 -51.36 12.12
CA ASP A 152 4.20 -52.58 11.39
C ASP A 152 4.98 -53.85 11.75
N VAL A 153 6.01 -53.77 12.62
CA VAL A 153 6.79 -54.94 13.08
C VAL A 153 6.33 -55.47 14.45
N GLN A 154 5.43 -54.77 15.15
CA GLN A 154 4.87 -55.22 16.44
C GLN A 154 3.36 -55.52 16.42
N GLY A 155 2.78 -55.75 15.25
CA GLY A 155 1.41 -56.26 15.06
C GLY A 155 1.37 -57.74 14.72
#